data_AF-A0A7V0ZHE2-F1
#
_entry.id   AF-A0A7V0ZHE2-F1
#
_cell.length_a   1.000
_cell.length_b   1.000
_cell.length_c   1.000
_cell.angle_alpha   90.00
_cell.angle_beta   90.00
_cell.angle_gamma   90.00
#
_symmetry.space_group_name_H-M   'P 1'
#
loop_
_entity.id
_entity.type
_entity.pdbx_description
1 polymer ?
#
loop_
_entity_poly.entity_id
_entity_poly.type
_entity_poly.pdbx_seq_one_letter_code
_entity_poly.pdbx_strand_id
1 'polypeptide(L)'
;MITILCHDKKGKEVSNGDKIRWFQITPEWQDEYGDNIPRPGGHYRHQVDTDIGWEEMIYEPQEEAEGGFISLPPGIYYDHDMLCELFGLPNNIPDDEFQECVLDLISNEIGDKLSLADTLNVISGFEVVT
;
A
#
# COMPACT_ATOMS: atom_id res chain seq x y z
N MET A 1 -30.54 -2.98 0.11
CA MET A 1 -29.63 -3.40 -0.97
C MET A 1 -28.73 -2.22 -1.26
N ILE A 2 -27.50 -2.26 -0.79
CA ILE A 2 -26.51 -1.20 -1.03
C ILE A 2 -25.95 -1.42 -2.43
N THR A 3 -25.94 -0.39 -3.26
CA THR A 3 -25.29 -0.43 -4.58
C THR A 3 -23.79 -0.19 -4.37
N ILE A 4 -22.98 -1.22 -4.61
CA ILE A 4 -21.52 -1.10 -4.59
C ILE A 4 -21.09 -0.66 -5.99
N LEU A 5 -20.45 0.51 -6.12
CA LEU A 5 -19.99 1.07 -7.40
C LEU A 5 -18.48 0.86 -7.62
N CYS A 6 -17.90 -0.17 -7.02
CA CYS A 6 -16.46 -0.41 -7.06
C CYS A 6 -16.14 -1.60 -7.97
N HIS A 7 -15.15 -1.42 -8.85
CA HIS A 7 -14.61 -2.48 -9.68
C HIS A 7 -13.15 -2.74 -9.29
N ASP A 8 -12.73 -4.00 -9.36
CA ASP A 8 -11.31 -4.36 -9.24
C ASP A 8 -10.51 -3.85 -10.46
N LYS A 9 -9.18 -4.00 -10.42
CA LYS A 9 -8.33 -3.51 -11.52
C LYS A 9 -8.55 -4.23 -12.87
N LYS A 10 -9.32 -5.33 -12.90
CA LYS A 10 -9.73 -6.06 -14.11
C LYS A 10 -11.16 -5.69 -14.55
N GLY A 11 -11.82 -4.77 -13.86
CA GLY A 11 -13.18 -4.33 -14.15
C GLY A 11 -14.28 -5.24 -13.58
N LYS A 12 -13.96 -6.15 -12.65
CA LYS A 12 -14.96 -6.99 -11.98
C LYS A 12 -15.63 -6.21 -10.85
N GLU A 13 -16.97 -6.19 -10.84
CA GLU A 13 -17.76 -5.56 -9.78
C GLU A 13 -17.54 -6.29 -8.45
N VAL A 14 -17.28 -5.53 -7.39
CA VAL A 14 -17.07 -6.04 -6.03
C VAL A 14 -18.42 -6.20 -5.33
N SER A 15 -18.65 -7.38 -4.76
CA SER A 15 -19.86 -7.72 -4.00
C SER A 15 -19.59 -7.78 -2.49
N ASN A 16 -20.65 -7.66 -1.68
CA ASN A 16 -20.55 -7.88 -0.24
C ASN A 16 -20.09 -9.32 0.05
N GLY A 17 -19.07 -9.46 0.90
CA GLY A 17 -18.47 -10.74 1.25
C GLY A 17 -17.38 -11.20 0.28
N ASP A 18 -17.09 -10.46 -0.79
CA ASP A 18 -15.95 -10.76 -1.66
C ASP A 18 -14.64 -10.62 -0.90
N LYS A 19 -13.73 -11.57 -1.09
CA LYS A 19 -12.35 -11.44 -0.61
C LYS A 19 -11.58 -10.60 -1.61
N ILE A 20 -10.96 -9.52 -1.16
CA ILE A 20 -10.09 -8.68 -2.00
C ILE A 20 -8.63 -8.84 -1.54
N ARG A 21 -7.71 -8.69 -2.49
CA ARG A 21 -6.26 -8.72 -2.29
C ARG A 21 -5.62 -7.48 -2.92
N TRP A 22 -4.66 -6.87 -2.23
CA TRP A 22 -3.87 -5.75 -2.74
C TRP A 22 -2.43 -5.84 -2.25
N PHE A 23 -1.54 -5.09 -2.90
CA PHE A 23 -0.15 -4.99 -2.46
C PHE A 23 -0.03 -3.81 -1.49
N GLN A 24 0.49 -4.07 -0.31
CA GLN A 24 0.67 -3.07 0.73
C GLN A 24 2.15 -2.79 0.94
N ILE A 25 2.50 -1.50 0.95
CA ILE A 25 3.83 -0.99 1.26
C ILE A 25 3.65 -0.03 2.44
N THR A 26 4.20 -0.37 3.59
CA THR A 26 4.03 0.40 4.83
C THR A 26 5.40 0.76 5.41
N PRO A 27 5.73 2.04 5.56
CA PRO A 27 6.94 2.45 6.24
C PRO A 27 6.83 2.10 7.73
N GLU A 28 7.85 1.42 8.26
CA GLU A 28 7.97 1.18 9.69
C GLU A 28 8.65 2.37 10.36
N TRP A 29 8.03 2.87 11.43
CA TRP A 29 8.48 4.07 12.13
C TRP A 29 8.78 3.75 13.59
N GLN A 30 10.04 3.99 13.98
CA GLN A 30 10.48 3.85 15.37
C GLN A 30 10.59 5.22 16.04
N ASP A 31 10.17 5.28 17.30
CA ASP A 31 10.47 6.41 18.17
C ASP A 31 11.96 6.38 18.53
N GLU A 32 12.68 7.47 18.26
CA GLU A 32 14.13 7.57 18.53
C GLU A 32 14.46 7.48 20.03
N TYR A 33 13.48 7.82 20.87
CA TYR A 33 13.56 7.75 22.32
C TYR A 33 12.34 6.96 22.79
N GLY A 34 12.52 5.66 23.07
CA GLY A 34 11.42 4.76 23.45
C GLY A 34 10.50 5.33 24.55
N ASP A 35 9.29 4.77 24.63
CA ASP A 35 8.05 5.19 25.33
C ASP A 35 8.08 5.85 26.75
N ASN A 36 9.23 6.14 27.36
CA ASN A 36 9.33 6.52 28.77
C ASN A 36 10.14 7.79 29.08
N ILE A 37 10.37 8.68 28.12
CA ILE A 37 11.02 9.99 28.39
C ILE A 37 10.06 11.14 28.04
N PRO A 38 9.28 11.66 29.00
CA PRO A 38 8.39 12.79 28.75
C PRO A 38 9.24 14.06 28.57
N ARG A 39 9.23 14.65 27.36
CA ARG A 39 9.84 15.96 27.10
C ARG A 39 8.87 16.91 26.37
N PRO A 40 9.00 18.22 26.58
CA PRO A 40 8.20 19.22 25.89
C PRO A 40 8.79 19.45 24.50
N GLY A 41 8.34 18.68 23.52
CA GLY A 41 8.69 18.90 22.12
C GLY A 41 8.66 17.64 21.29
N GLY A 42 7.57 17.46 20.54
CA GLY A 42 7.49 16.64 19.32
C GLY A 42 7.66 15.14 19.46
N HIS A 43 6.67 14.38 19.00
CA HIS A 43 6.83 12.97 18.67
C HIS A 43 7.73 12.86 17.42
N TYR A 44 9.05 12.83 17.60
CA TYR A 44 9.98 12.60 16.50
C TYR A 44 10.08 11.10 16.23
N ARG A 45 9.65 10.70 15.03
CA ARG A 45 9.74 9.33 14.51
C ARG A 45 10.68 9.33 13.32
N HIS A 46 11.49 8.29 13.19
CA HIS A 46 12.30 8.05 11.99
C HIS A 46 11.91 6.71 11.39
N GLN A 47 11.99 6.62 10.07
CA GLN A 47 11.72 5.39 9.36
C GLN A 47 12.89 4.43 9.61
N VAL A 48 12.57 3.19 9.98
CA VAL A 48 13.56 2.14 10.25
C VAL A 48 13.54 1.05 9.19
N ASP A 49 12.37 0.78 8.62
CA ASP A 49 12.19 -0.24 7.60
C ASP A 49 10.99 0.08 6.69
N THR A 50 10.75 -0.78 5.70
CA THR A 50 9.55 -0.76 4.85
C THR A 50 9.00 -2.17 4.72
N ASP A 51 7.83 -2.42 5.30
CA ASP A 51 7.11 -3.66 5.11
C ASP A 51 6.43 -3.67 3.74
N ILE A 52 6.68 -4.72 2.98
CA ILE A 52 6.03 -4.97 1.69
C ILE A 52 5.40 -6.35 1.67
N GLY A 53 4.21 -6.46 1.08
CA GLY A 53 3.54 -7.75 1.01
C GLY A 53 2.15 -7.69 0.41
N TRP A 54 1.59 -8.87 0.20
CA TRP A 54 0.19 -9.01 -0.19
C TRP A 54 -0.71 -9.09 1.02
N GLU A 55 -1.73 -8.25 1.04
CA GLU A 55 -2.74 -8.22 2.09
C GLU A 55 -4.10 -8.62 1.54
N GLU A 56 -4.92 -9.20 2.40
CA GLU A 56 -6.24 -9.71 2.05
C GLU A 56 -7.29 -9.31 3.09
N MET A 57 -8.48 -8.92 2.63
CA MET A 57 -9.61 -8.66 3.51
C MET A 57 -10.92 -9.14 2.90
N ILE A 58 -11.90 -9.40 3.75
CA ILE A 58 -13.28 -9.56 3.31
C ILE A 58 -13.89 -8.17 3.16
N TYR A 59 -14.42 -7.91 1.98
CA TYR A 59 -15.08 -6.66 1.66
C TYR A 59 -16.51 -6.68 2.22
N GLU A 60 -16.70 -6.04 3.36
CA GLU A 60 -17.99 -5.85 4.00
C GLU A 60 -18.31 -4.35 4.02
N PRO A 61 -19.06 -3.81 3.03
CA PRO A 61 -19.45 -2.41 3.06
C PRO A 61 -20.29 -2.19 4.33
N GLN A 62 -19.92 -1.16 5.11
CA GLN A 62 -20.58 -0.84 6.38
C GLN A 62 -22.09 -0.70 6.18
N GLU A 63 -22.86 -1.65 6.70
CA GLU A 63 -24.32 -1.72 6.51
C GLU A 63 -25.10 -0.60 7.25
N GLU A 64 -24.47 0.12 8.19
CA GLU A 64 -25.19 0.98 9.15
C GLU A 64 -24.93 2.49 9.04
N ALA A 65 -24.08 2.97 8.13
CA ALA A 65 -23.87 4.41 7.99
C ALA A 65 -24.95 5.02 7.06
N GLU A 66 -25.80 5.91 7.59
CA GLU A 66 -26.60 6.83 6.78
C GLU A 66 -25.64 7.67 5.90
N GLY A 67 -25.41 7.24 4.67
CA GLY A 67 -24.42 7.82 3.75
C GLY A 67 -23.18 6.95 3.44
N GLY A 68 -23.19 5.67 3.85
CA GLY A 68 -22.22 4.61 3.54
C GLY A 68 -20.97 5.01 2.77
N PHE A 69 -19.89 5.34 3.47
CA PHE A 69 -18.58 5.49 2.86
C PHE A 69 -17.92 4.12 2.76
N ILE A 70 -17.56 3.74 1.54
CA ILE A 70 -16.64 2.64 1.28
C ILE A 70 -15.24 3.21 1.49
N SER A 71 -14.56 2.81 2.56
CA SER A 71 -13.11 3.03 2.62
C SER A 71 -12.46 2.02 1.70
N LEU A 72 -11.85 2.49 0.62
CA LEU A 72 -10.89 1.66 -0.11
C LEU A 72 -9.69 1.40 0.81
N PRO A 73 -8.98 0.27 0.62
CA PRO A 73 -7.71 0.07 1.30
C PRO A 73 -6.77 1.26 1.06
N PRO A 74 -6.01 1.71 2.06
CA PRO A 74 -4.98 2.72 1.83
C PRO A 74 -3.91 2.17 0.87
N GLY A 75 -3.28 3.04 0.07
CA GLY A 75 -2.16 2.64 -0.80
C GLY A 75 -2.56 1.90 -2.08
N ILE A 76 -3.79 2.05 -2.59
CA ILE A 76 -4.21 1.37 -3.83
C ILE A 76 -3.60 1.92 -5.12
N TYR A 77 -2.82 3.00 -5.08
CA TYR A 77 -2.19 3.55 -6.27
C TYR A 77 -0.77 3.96 -5.95
N TYR A 78 0.18 3.34 -6.64
CA TYR A 78 1.60 3.66 -6.51
C TYR A 78 2.09 4.38 -7.76
N ASP A 79 2.91 5.40 -7.54
CA ASP A 79 3.76 6.00 -8.55
C ASP A 79 5.20 6.06 -8.04
N HIS A 80 6.11 6.50 -8.90
CA HIS A 80 7.54 6.56 -8.57
C HIS A 80 7.81 7.41 -7.33
N ASP A 81 7.22 8.60 -7.24
CA ASP A 81 7.47 9.54 -6.14
C ASP A 81 6.93 9.00 -4.82
N MET A 82 5.76 8.36 -4.84
CA MET A 82 5.19 7.73 -3.66
C MET A 82 6.04 6.54 -3.20
N LEU A 83 6.60 5.75 -4.12
CA LEU A 83 7.55 4.70 -3.76
C LEU A 83 8.83 5.30 -3.15
N CYS A 84 9.38 6.38 -3.71
CA CYS A 84 10.51 7.07 -3.08
C CYS A 84 10.17 7.52 -1.64
N GLU A 85 9.01 8.13 -1.43
CA GLU A 85 8.56 8.56 -0.10
C GLU A 85 8.43 7.39 0.87
N LEU A 86 7.79 6.29 0.44
CA LEU A 86 7.56 5.11 1.28
C LEU A 86 8.86 4.39 1.65
N PHE A 87 9.89 4.46 0.81
CA PHE A 87 11.22 3.87 1.09
C PHE A 87 12.21 4.88 1.70
N GLY A 88 11.78 6.12 1.99
CA GLY A 88 12.65 7.15 2.57
C GLY A 88 13.76 7.64 1.63
N LEU A 89 13.53 7.57 0.32
CA LEU A 89 14.48 7.91 -0.75
C LEU A 89 14.20 9.30 -1.34
N PRO A 90 15.21 10.00 -1.88
CA PRO A 90 14.98 11.25 -2.60
C PRO A 90 14.30 11.00 -3.95
N ASN A 91 13.35 11.85 -4.36
CA ASN A 91 12.61 11.70 -5.62
C ASN A 91 13.49 11.76 -6.89
N ASN A 92 14.74 12.22 -6.78
CA ASN A 92 15.71 12.30 -7.87
C ASN A 92 16.85 11.27 -7.74
N ILE A 93 16.59 10.16 -7.04
CA ILE A 93 17.49 9.03 -6.95
C ILE A 93 17.83 8.48 -8.36
N PRO A 94 19.09 8.05 -8.62
CA PRO A 94 19.45 7.39 -9.87
C PRO A 94 18.63 6.12 -10.15
N ASP A 95 18.36 5.82 -11.43
CA ASP A 95 17.53 4.66 -11.84
C ASP A 95 18.09 3.31 -11.35
N ASP A 96 19.41 3.15 -11.31
CA ASP A 96 20.08 1.94 -10.81
C ASP A 96 19.89 1.78 -9.30
N GLU A 97 20.05 2.87 -8.54
CA GLU A 97 19.76 2.87 -7.11
C GLU A 97 18.26 2.65 -6.83
N PHE A 98 17.35 3.25 -7.61
CA PHE A 98 15.91 3.00 -7.50
C PHE A 98 15.56 1.53 -7.79
N GLN A 99 16.19 0.94 -8.81
CA GLN A 99 16.00 -0.46 -9.14
C GLN A 99 16.41 -1.37 -7.95
N GLU A 100 17.60 -1.18 -7.40
CA GLU A 100 18.12 -2.00 -6.31
C GLU A 100 17.36 -1.79 -4.98
N CYS A 101 17.04 -0.54 -4.64
CA CYS A 101 16.45 -0.19 -3.35
C CYS A 101 14.93 -0.34 -3.31
N VAL A 102 14.23 -0.35 -4.45
CA VAL A 102 12.76 -0.38 -4.50
C VAL A 102 12.28 -1.56 -5.34
N LEU A 103 12.60 -1.56 -6.64
CA LEU A 103 11.99 -2.51 -7.57
C LEU A 103 12.43 -3.94 -7.34
N ASP A 104 13.69 -4.18 -6.96
CA ASP A 104 14.20 -5.52 -6.67
C ASP A 104 13.55 -6.10 -5.40
N LEU A 105 13.28 -5.28 -4.38
CA LEU A 105 12.57 -5.71 -3.17
C LEU A 105 11.12 -6.10 -3.51
N ILE A 106 10.42 -5.25 -4.24
CA ILE A 106 9.04 -5.53 -4.69
C ILE A 106 9.01 -6.76 -5.63
N SER A 107 9.98 -6.88 -6.53
CA SER A 107 10.10 -8.02 -7.46
C SER A 107 10.33 -9.34 -6.72
N ASN A 108 11.13 -9.33 -5.64
CA ASN A 108 11.34 -10.51 -4.80
C ASN A 108 10.03 -10.96 -4.14
N GLU A 109 9.21 -10.03 -3.68
CA GLU A 109 7.92 -10.31 -3.05
C GLU A 109 6.85 -10.75 -4.07
N ILE A 110 6.84 -10.16 -5.27
CA ILE A 110 5.97 -10.59 -6.38
C ILE A 110 6.40 -11.97 -6.92
N GLY A 111 7.70 -12.27 -6.87
CA GLY A 111 8.30 -13.47 -7.45
C GLY A 111 8.61 -13.36 -8.95
N ASP A 112 8.64 -12.15 -9.50
CA ASP A 112 8.96 -11.89 -10.91
C ASP A 112 9.74 -10.57 -11.06
N LYS A 113 10.65 -10.51 -12.04
CA LYS A 113 11.42 -9.30 -12.35
C LYS A 113 10.71 -8.50 -13.44
N LEU A 114 10.13 -7.38 -13.03
CA LEU A 114 9.28 -6.56 -13.88
C LEU A 114 9.90 -5.19 -14.15
N SER A 115 9.48 -4.55 -15.24
CA SER A 115 9.77 -3.13 -15.47
C SER A 115 9.01 -2.26 -14.46
N LEU A 116 9.43 -1.00 -14.23
CA LEU A 116 8.68 -0.09 -13.34
C LEU A 116 7.19 -0.01 -13.73
N ALA A 117 6.88 0.17 -15.01
CA ALA A 117 5.50 0.27 -15.48
C ALA A 117 4.69 -1.00 -15.18
N ASP A 118 5.29 -2.17 -15.39
CA ASP A 118 4.65 -3.46 -15.12
C ASP A 118 4.49 -3.69 -13.60
N THR A 119 5.51 -3.35 -12.81
CA THR A 119 5.46 -3.40 -11.35
C THR A 119 4.31 -2.53 -10.84
N LEU A 120 4.21 -1.26 -11.28
CA LEU A 120 3.14 -0.35 -10.88
C LEU A 120 1.75 -0.90 -11.25
N ASN A 121 1.61 -1.55 -12.41
CA ASN A 121 0.37 -2.22 -12.82
C ASN A 121 0.02 -3.43 -11.94
N VAL A 122 1.03 -4.14 -11.41
CA VAL A 122 0.83 -5.28 -10.52
C VAL A 122 0.44 -4.83 -9.12
N ILE A 123 1.18 -3.87 -8.55
CA ILE A 123 0.99 -3.46 -7.15
C ILE A 123 -0.15 -2.46 -6.95
N SER A 124 -0.51 -1.70 -7.99
CA SER A 124 -1.63 -0.76 -7.92
C SER A 124 -2.97 -1.45 -8.16
N GLY A 125 -3.96 -0.98 -7.42
CA GLY A 125 -5.31 -1.50 -7.37
C GLY A 125 -5.44 -2.69 -6.43
N PHE A 126 -6.63 -3.26 -6.44
CA PHE A 126 -6.92 -4.52 -5.76
C PHE A 126 -7.53 -5.50 -6.76
N GLU A 127 -7.53 -6.78 -6.40
CA GLU A 127 -8.14 -7.87 -7.15
C GLU A 127 -9.14 -8.62 -6.26
N VAL A 128 -10.25 -9.07 -6.83
CA VAL A 128 -11.14 -10.02 -6.12
C VAL A 128 -10.55 -11.42 -6.21
N VAL A 129 -10.32 -12.03 -5.04
CA VAL A 129 -9.86 -13.41 -4.89
C VAL A 129 -11.08 -14.34 -4.95
N THR A 130 -11.15 -15.17 -5.99
CA THR A 130 -12.17 -16.22 -6.15
C THR A 130 -11.80 -17.51 -5.44
#